data_AF-A0A0F9H4Z0-F1
#
_entry.id   AF-A0A0F9H4Z0-F1
#
_cell.length_a   1.000
_cell.length_b   1.000
_cell.length_c   1.000
_cell.angle_alpha   90.00
_cell.angle_beta   90.00
_cell.angle_gamma   90.00
#
_symmetry.space_group_name_H-M   'P 1'
#
loop_
_entity.id
_entity.type
_entity.pdbx_description
1 polymer ?
#
loop_
_entity_poly.entity_id
_entity_poly.type
_entity_poly.pdbx_seq_one_letter_code
_entity_poly.pdbx_strand_id
1 'polypeptide(L)' 'MEINYEVKKILSPEIVGLSSIEYGEQLWAVSNLTKKKIGKGCAICSSELGKKAYRPTTNKSNRMDRICIPCIEKLKGDKE' A
#
# COMPACT_ATOMS: atom_id res chain seq x y z
N MET A 1 9.38 -2.38 -14.41
CA MET A 1 8.02 -1.82 -14.34
C MET A 1 7.97 -0.98 -13.08
N GLU A 2 8.07 0.33 -13.21
CA GLU A 2 7.97 1.26 -12.09
C GLU A 2 6.49 1.43 -11.75
N ILE A 3 6.05 0.80 -10.66
CA ILE A 3 4.70 1.00 -10.17
C ILE A 3 4.70 2.34 -9.43
N ASN A 4 4.32 3.40 -10.13
CA ASN A 4 4.18 4.74 -9.56
C ASN A 4 2.90 4.81 -8.71
N TYR A 5 3.07 4.70 -7.39
CA TYR A 5 2.03 5.00 -6.41
C TYR A 5 2.21 6.43 -5.90
N GLU A 6 1.15 7.22 -5.89
CA GLU A 6 1.14 8.59 -5.39
C GLU A 6 0.09 8.76 -4.30
N VAL A 7 0.45 9.34 -3.16
CA VAL A 7 -0.51 9.65 -2.09
C VAL A 7 -1.35 10.86 -2.51
N LYS A 8 -2.62 10.66 -2.84
CA LYS A 8 -3.55 11.75 -3.16
C LYS A 8 -4.15 12.38 -1.91
N LYS A 9 -4.55 11.56 -0.95
CA LYS A 9 -5.21 12.03 0.28
C LYS A 9 -4.82 11.17 1.47
N ILE A 10 -4.70 11.77 2.65
CA ILE A 10 -4.52 11.04 3.91
C ILE A 10 -5.80 11.24 4.71
N LEU A 11 -6.55 10.15 4.95
CA LEU A 11 -7.76 10.20 5.77
C LEU A 11 -7.43 9.95 7.24
N SER A 12 -6.45 9.09 7.50
CA SER A 12 -5.99 8.72 8.83
C SER A 12 -4.57 8.13 8.72
N PRO A 13 -3.80 8.04 9.82
CA PRO A 13 -2.48 7.38 9.78
C PRO A 13 -2.58 5.97 9.20
N GLU A 14 -3.67 5.25 9.46
CA GLU A 14 -3.89 3.89 8.97
C GLU A 14 -4.65 3.81 7.63
N ILE A 15 -5.15 4.91 7.08
CA ILE A 15 -5.95 4.93 5.83
C ILE A 15 -5.49 6.07 4.91
N VAL A 16 -5.01 5.70 3.72
CA VAL A 16 -4.53 6.63 2.70
C VAL A 16 -5.22 6.39 1.37
N GLY A 17 -5.50 7.45 0.64
CA GLY A 17 -5.87 7.39 -0.77
C GLY A 17 -4.61 7.39 -1.62
N LEU A 18 -4.38 6.29 -2.34
CA LEU A 18 -3.29 6.17 -3.30
C LEU A 18 -3.86 6.18 -4.71
N SER A 19 -3.22 6.92 -5.60
CA SER A 19 -3.38 6.78 -7.03
C SER A 19 -2.24 5.96 -7.60
N SER A 20 -2.57 5.03 -8.50
CA SER A 20 -1.58 4.24 -9.23
C SER A 20 -2.06 4.04 -10.66
N ILE A 21 -1.13 3.87 -11.59
CA ILE A 21 -1.48 3.66 -13.01
C ILE A 21 -2.33 2.39 -13.19
N GLU A 22 -2.01 1.32 -12.47
CA GLU A 22 -2.70 0.02 -12.59
C GLU A 22 -4.09 0.01 -11.96
N TYR A 23 -4.29 0.77 -10.87
CA TYR A 23 -5.50 0.65 -10.06
C TYR A 23 -6.32 1.93 -9.93
N GLY A 24 -5.86 3.03 -10.53
CA GLY A 24 -6.44 4.37 -10.36
C GLY A 24 -6.35 4.87 -8.92
N GLU A 25 -7.21 5.84 -8.60
CA GLU A 25 -7.37 6.37 -7.25
C GLU A 25 -8.23 5.43 -6.40
N GLN A 26 -7.68 4.93 -5.31
CA GLN A 26 -8.39 4.07 -4.37
C GLN A 26 -7.86 4.24 -2.95
N LEU A 27 -8.68 3.81 -1.97
CA LEU A 27 -8.29 3.80 -0.58
C LEU A 27 -7.49 2.55 -0.23
N TRP A 28 -6.46 2.73 0.58
CA TRP A 28 -5.59 1.72 1.13
C TRP A 28 -5.59 1.84 2.64
N ALA A 29 -5.81 0.73 3.33
CA ALA A 29 -5.87 0.68 4.79
C ALA A 29 -4.84 -0.31 5.33
N VAL A 30 -4.29 -0.02 6.50
CA VAL A 30 -3.44 -0.97 7.24
C VAL A 30 -4.28 -2.19 7.60
N SER A 31 -3.75 -3.37 7.35
CA SER A 31 -4.38 -4.63 7.71
C SER A 31 -3.35 -5.61 8.26
N ASN A 32 -3.78 -6.44 9.21
CA ASN A 32 -2.98 -7.56 9.67
C ASN A 32 -2.87 -8.61 8.57
N LEU A 33 -1.65 -9.08 8.30
CA LEU A 33 -1.40 -10.12 7.32
C LEU A 33 -1.50 -11.50 7.97
N THR A 34 -2.10 -12.44 7.25
CA THR A 34 -2.08 -13.86 7.63
C THR A 34 -0.69 -14.44 7.39
N LYS A 35 -0.33 -15.52 8.10
CA LYS A 35 0.98 -16.19 7.98
C LYS A 35 1.39 -16.52 6.53
N LYS A 36 0.42 -16.84 5.64
CA LYS A 36 0.65 -17.12 4.21
C LYS A 36 1.07 -15.90 3.38
N LYS A 37 0.94 -14.69 3.92
CA LYS A 37 1.19 -13.44 3.22
C LYS A 37 2.28 -12.58 3.87
N ILE A 38 2.73 -12.94 5.07
CA ILE A 38 3.96 -12.42 5.68
C ILE A 38 5.13 -12.93 4.84
N GLY A 39 6.13 -12.08 4.58
CA GLY A 39 7.27 -12.42 3.71
C GLY A 39 6.98 -12.29 2.21
N LYS A 40 5.77 -11.89 1.80
CA LYS A 40 5.53 -11.49 0.41
C LYS A 40 6.19 -10.15 0.11
N GLY A 41 6.54 -9.92 -1.16
CA GLY A 41 7.10 -8.65 -1.61
C GLY A 41 6.10 -7.49 -1.52
N CYS A 42 6.60 -6.33 -1.11
CA CYS A 42 5.94 -5.04 -1.24
C CYS A 42 5.80 -4.65 -2.71
N ALA A 43 4.66 -4.10 -3.11
CA ALA A 43 4.44 -3.65 -4.48
C ALA A 43 5.37 -2.50 -4.92
N ILE A 44 5.92 -1.73 -3.98
CA ILE A 44 6.80 -0.60 -4.28
C ILE A 44 8.27 -1.03 -4.27
N CYS A 45 8.73 -1.56 -3.14
CA CYS A 45 10.15 -1.84 -2.92
C CYS A 45 10.52 -3.32 -3.05
N SER A 46 9.56 -4.20 -3.33
CA SER A 46 9.73 -5.67 -3.33
C SER A 46 10.25 -6.28 -2.02
N SER A 47 10.45 -5.49 -0.96
CA SER A 47 10.89 -5.97 0.35
C SER A 47 9.81 -6.80 1.04
N GLU A 48 10.23 -7.69 1.92
CA GLU A 48 9.35 -8.56 2.66
C GLU A 48 8.36 -7.79 3.55
N LEU A 49 7.09 -8.10 3.40
CA LEU A 49 6.02 -7.55 4.23
C LEU A 49 6.05 -8.18 5.62
N GLY A 50 6.01 -7.34 6.65
CA GLY A 50 5.91 -7.76 8.04
C GLY A 50 4.51 -8.25 8.42
N LYS A 51 4.16 -8.13 9.71
CA LYS A 51 2.83 -8.54 10.22
C LYS A 51 1.68 -7.64 9.76
N LYS A 52 1.99 -6.41 9.35
CA LYS A 52 1.02 -5.39 8.91
C LYS A 52 1.50 -4.79 7.59
N ALA A 53 0.54 -4.49 6.71
CA ALA A 53 0.79 -3.79 5.46
C ALA A 53 -0.46 -3.03 5.02
N TYR A 54 -0.28 -2.05 4.14
CA TYR A 54 -1.37 -1.39 3.48
C TYR A 54 -1.94 -2.30 2.39
N ARG A 55 -3.27 -2.37 2.39
CA ARG A 55 -4.07 -3.18 1.47
C ARG A 55 -5.13 -2.28 0.85
N PRO A 56 -5.37 -2.38 -0.47
CA PRO A 56 -6.46 -1.65 -1.09
C PRO A 56 -7.81 -2.13 -0.53
N THR A 57 -8.72 -1.20 -0.25
CA THR A 57 -10.04 -1.52 0.30
C THR A 57 -11.01 -2.02 -0.79
N THR A 58 -10.71 -1.73 -2.06
CA THR A 58 -11.55 -2.15 -3.19
C THR A 58 -11.24 -3.58 -3.64
N ASN A 59 -12.26 -4.29 -4.14
CA ASN A 59 -12.17 -5.73 -4.41
C ASN A 59 -11.30 -6.08 -5.64
N LYS A 60 -11.13 -5.16 -6.60
CA LYS A 60 -10.32 -5.35 -7.81
C LYS A 60 -8.83 -5.52 -7.49
N SER A 61 -8.31 -4.68 -6.61
CA SER A 61 -6.88 -4.66 -6.24
C SER A 61 -6.55 -5.58 -5.06
N ASN A 62 -7.59 -6.07 -4.38
CA ASN A 62 -7.53 -6.78 -3.11
C ASN A 62 -6.73 -8.10 -3.13
N ARG A 63 -6.56 -8.67 -4.34
CA ARG A 63 -5.98 -10.00 -4.53
C ARG A 63 -4.47 -9.97 -4.77
N MET A 64 -3.89 -8.85 -5.20
CA MET A 64 -2.53 -8.85 -5.77
C MET A 64 -1.53 -8.01 -4.97
N ASP A 65 -1.78 -6.72 -4.75
CA ASP A 65 -0.75 -5.84 -4.20
C ASP A 65 -0.93 -5.44 -2.74
N ARG A 66 0.22 -5.29 -2.08
CA ARG A 66 0.36 -4.87 -0.69
C ARG A 66 1.59 -4.00 -0.56
N ILE A 67 1.46 -2.91 0.18
CA ILE A 67 2.54 -1.95 0.35
C ILE A 67 2.99 -1.99 1.80
N CYS A 68 4.29 -2.08 2.03
CA CYS A 68 4.84 -2.05 3.38
C CYS A 68 4.61 -0.66 4.00
N ILE A 69 4.45 -0.62 5.31
CA ILE A 69 4.28 0.63 6.07
C ILE A 69 5.36 1.67 5.71
N PRO A 70 6.68 1.34 5.70
CA PRO A 70 7.70 2.35 5.43
C PRO A 70 7.60 2.97 4.03
N CYS A 71 7.15 2.25 3.01
CA CYS A 71 6.91 2.85 1.70
C CYS A 71 5.78 3.87 1.72
N ILE A 72 4.69 3.59 2.44
CA ILE A 72 3.59 4.57 2.57
C ILE A 72 4.04 5.78 3.39
N GLU A 73 4.75 5.57 4.50
CA GLU A 73 5.28 6.68 5.30
C GLU A 73 6.22 7.56 4.48
N LYS A 74 7.08 6.96 3.65
CA LYS A 74 7.93 7.72 2.72
C LYS A 74 7.11 8.53 1.72
N LEU A 75 6.04 7.96 1.15
CA LEU A 75 5.15 8.67 0.23
C LEU A 75 4.32 9.77 0.93
N LYS A 76 4.03 9.63 2.22
CA LYS A 76 3.38 10.70 3.00
C LYS A 76 4.35 11.87 3.25
N GLY A 77 5.61 11.56 3.62
CA GLY A 77 6.63 12.56 3.92
C GLY A 77 7.12 13.35 2.71
N ASP A 78 6.99 12.82 1.50
CA ASP A 78 7.31 13.53 0.24
C ASP A 78 6.31 14.67 -0.06
N LYS A 79 5.25 14.81 0.75
CA LYS A 79 4.15 15.76 0.56
C LYS A 79 4.16 16.96 1.53
N GLU A 80 5.18 17.06 2.40
CA GLU A 80 5.43 18.22 3.28
C GLU A 80 6.24 19.33 2.61
#